data_AF-A0A5C7I433-F1
#
_entry.id   AF-A0A5C7I433-F1
#
_cell.length_a   1.000
_cell.length_b   1.000
_cell.length_c   1.000
_cell.angle_alpha   90.00
_cell.angle_beta   90.00
_cell.angle_gamma   90.00
#
_symmetry.space_group_name_H-M   'P 1'
#
loop_
_entity.id
_entity.type
_entity.pdbx_description
1 polymer ?
#
loop_
_entity_poly.entity_id
_entity_poly.type
_entity_poly.pdbx_seq_one_letter_code
_entity_poly.pdbx_strand_id
1 'polypeptide(L)' 'MDVAIDKAGQCVGFGMVIPDSEGFIMIASSQKVTSTYSPQIAEAVAIQQGIQMACDSSLHPLMLESNANVGMIFL' A
#
# COMPACT_ATOMS: atom_id res chain seq x y z
N MET A 1 2.03 3.62 3.30
CA MET A 1 2.05 2.16 3.05
C MET A 1 3.50 1.67 3.03
N ASP A 2 3.74 0.37 3.09
CA ASP A 2 5.10 -0.21 2.99
C ASP A 2 5.08 -1.57 2.26
N VAL A 3 6.23 -1.95 1.68
CA VAL A 3 6.39 -3.16 0.90
C VAL A 3 7.65 -3.92 1.30
N ALA A 4 7.49 -5.21 1.59
CA ALA A 4 8.58 -6.13 1.89
C ALA A 4 8.75 -7.16 0.77
N ILE A 5 9.97 -7.36 0.30
CA ILE A 5 10.28 -8.35 -0.75
C ILE A 5 11.22 -9.41 -0.20
N ASP A 6 10.78 -10.66 -0.21
CA ASP A 6 11.63 -11.83 0.02
C ASP A 6 12.00 -12.46 -1.33
N LYS A 7 13.25 -12.22 -1.75
CA LYS A 7 13.78 -12.75 -3.01
C LYS A 7 13.98 -14.26 -2.98
N ALA A 8 14.32 -14.82 -1.82
CA ALA A 8 14.60 -16.25 -1.69
C ALA A 8 13.29 -17.06 -1.65
N GLY A 9 12.30 -16.57 -0.90
CA GLY A 9 10.96 -17.16 -0.82
C GLY A 9 9.99 -16.74 -1.93
N GLN A 10 10.45 -15.91 -2.89
CA GLN A 10 9.65 -15.38 -4.01
C GLN A 10 8.29 -14.83 -3.57
N CYS A 11 8.30 -14.02 -2.53
CA CYS A 11 7.07 -13.43 -2.01
C CYS A 11 7.22 -11.94 -1.73
N VAL A 12 6.08 -11.27 -1.82
CA VAL A 12 5.95 -9.85 -1.55
C VAL A 12 4.88 -9.66 -0.49
N GLY A 13 5.22 -8.92 0.56
CA GLY A 13 4.32 -8.48 1.61
C GLY A 13 3.93 -7.02 1.38
N PHE A 14 2.65 -6.73 1.48
CA PHE A 14 2.09 -5.38 1.40
C PHE A 14 1.52 -5.00 2.77
N GLY A 15 1.96 -3.86 3.30
CA GLY A 15 1.45 -3.27 4.52
C GLY A 15 0.74 -1.96 4.23
N MET A 16 -0.51 -1.83 4.68
CA MET A 16 -1.34 -0.66 4.41
C MET A 16 -2.06 -0.19 5.66
N VAL A 17 -2.10 1.14 5.81
CA VAL A 17 -2.86 1.84 6.86
C VAL A 17 -3.55 3.01 6.20
N ILE A 18 -4.84 3.18 6.47
CA ILE A 18 -5.65 4.32 6.05
C ILE A 18 -6.14 5.01 7.32
N PRO A 19 -5.52 6.12 7.74
CA PRO A 19 -6.03 6.94 8.80
C PRO A 19 -7.07 7.95 8.28
N ASP A 20 -7.90 8.48 9.18
CA ASP A 20 -8.65 9.71 8.92
C ASP A 20 -7.76 10.95 9.05
N SER A 21 -8.35 12.14 8.89
CA SER A 21 -7.63 13.42 8.99
C SER A 21 -7.12 13.75 10.39
N GLU A 22 -7.63 13.10 11.43
CA GLU A 22 -7.17 13.26 12.82
C GLU A 22 -6.09 12.23 13.19
N GLY A 23 -5.77 11.32 12.26
CA GLY A 23 -4.78 10.26 12.45
C GLY A 23 -5.36 8.98 13.07
N PHE A 24 -6.68 8.86 13.25
CA PHE A 24 -7.28 7.62 13.71
C PHE A 24 -7.28 6.59 12.58
N ILE A 25 -6.78 5.39 12.87
CA ILE A 25 -6.71 4.33 11.88
C ILE A 25 -8.13 3.81 11.58
N MET A 26 -8.58 4.04 10.36
CA MET A 26 -9.85 3.54 9.84
C MET A 26 -9.70 2.13 9.29
N ILE A 27 -8.58 1.86 8.61
CA ILE A 27 -8.26 0.55 8.03
C ILE A 27 -6.78 0.24 8.23
N ALA A 28 -6.50 -1.01 8.60
CA ALA A 28 -5.17 -1.59 8.54
C ALA A 28 -5.25 -2.96 7.86
N SER A 29 -4.30 -3.24 6.96
CA SER A 29 -4.25 -4.51 6.24
C SER A 29 -2.83 -4.96 6.00
N SER A 30 -2.64 -6.28 6.02
CA SER A 30 -1.44 -6.94 5.54
C SER A 30 -1.82 -8.01 4.53
N GLN A 31 -1.14 -8.03 3.39
CA GLN A 31 -1.35 -9.02 2.35
C GLN A 31 -0.02 -9.63 1.95
N LYS A 32 -0.03 -10.93 1.64
CA LYS A 32 1.13 -11.65 1.09
C LYS A 32 0.76 -12.21 -0.26
N VAL A 33 1.58 -11.94 -1.26
CA VAL A 33 1.43 -12.48 -2.61
C VAL A 33 2.68 -13.28 -2.97
N THR A 34 2.47 -14.50 -3.47
CA THR A 34 3.54 -15.33 -4.04
C THR A 34 3.79 -14.87 -5.47
N SER A 35 4.71 -13.90 -5.61
CA SER A 35 5.09 -13.31 -6.89
C SER A 35 6.51 -12.75 -6.79
N THR A 36 7.13 -12.53 -7.94
CA THR A 36 8.45 -11.90 -8.03
C THR A 36 8.29 -10.53 -8.67
N TYR A 37 8.34 -9.47 -7.87
CA TYR A 37 8.30 -8.09 -8.35
C TYR A 37 9.64 -7.40 -8.19
N SER A 38 9.93 -6.44 -9.08
CA SER A 38 10.91 -5.41 -8.76
C SER A 38 10.35 -4.50 -7.66
N PRO A 39 11.20 -3.82 -6.87
CA PRO A 39 10.74 -2.88 -5.86
C PRO A 39 9.73 -1.85 -6.40
N GLN A 40 9.96 -1.32 -7.60
CA GLN A 40 9.09 -0.32 -8.22
C GLN A 40 7.71 -0.89 -8.58
N ILE A 41 7.66 -2.12 -9.08
CA ILE A 41 6.39 -2.78 -9.39
C ILE A 41 5.64 -3.11 -8.10
N ALA A 42 6.35 -3.59 -7.08
CA ALA A 42 5.76 -3.94 -5.80
C ALA A 42 5.11 -2.71 -5.14
N GLU A 43 5.78 -1.56 -5.17
CA GLU A 43 5.21 -0.27 -4.74
C GLU A 43 3.98 0.13 -5.56
N ALA A 44 4.04 0.08 -6.89
CA ALA A 44 2.88 0.44 -7.72
C ALA A 44 1.65 -0.44 -7.42
N VAL A 45 1.87 -1.75 -7.19
CA VAL A 45 0.81 -2.69 -6.81
C VAL A 45 0.25 -2.36 -5.42
N ALA A 46 1.11 -2.04 -4.45
CA ALA A 46 0.67 -1.67 -3.11
C ALA A 46 -0.16 -0.37 -3.12
N ILE A 47 0.20 0.62 -3.94
CA ILE A 47 -0.58 1.85 -4.14
C ILE A 47 -1.96 1.50 -4.70
N GLN A 48 -2.00 0.70 -5.77
CA GLN A 48 -3.25 0.31 -6.41
C GLN A 48 -4.17 -0.42 -5.43
N GLN A 49 -3.64 -1.36 -4.64
CA GLN A 49 -4.41 -2.08 -3.62
C GLN A 49 -4.88 -1.16 -2.50
N GLY A 50 -4.05 -0.19 -2.11
CA GLY A 50 -4.39 0.88 -1.18
C GLY A 50 -5.64 1.65 -1.60
N ILE A 51 -5.61 2.15 -2.83
CA ILE A 51 -6.71 2.92 -3.41
C ILE A 51 -7.97 2.05 -3.52
N GLN A 52 -7.85 0.83 -4.06
CA GLN A 52 -8.98 -0.07 -4.21
C GLN A 52 -9.64 -0.39 -2.86
N MET A 53 -8.84 -0.69 -1.83
CA MET A 53 -9.35 -0.97 -0.48
C MET A 53 -10.09 0.22 0.13
N ALA A 54 -9.58 1.43 -0.05
CA ALA A 54 -10.26 2.63 0.38
C ALA A 54 -11.61 2.76 -0.34
N CYS A 55 -11.63 2.64 -1.67
CA CYS A 55 -12.85 2.71 -2.48
C CYS A 55 -13.88 1.65 -2.09
N ASP A 56 -13.46 0.39 -1.92
CA ASP A 56 -14.33 -0.73 -1.52
C ASP A 56 -14.96 -0.49 -0.13
N SER A 57 -14.26 0.29 0.70
CA SER A 57 -14.72 0.68 2.04
C SER A 57 -15.47 2.01 2.06
N SER A 58 -15.81 2.56 0.89
CA SER A 58 -16.43 3.89 0.73
C SER A 58 -15.62 5.04 1.35
N LEU A 59 -14.31 4.85 1.49
CA LEU A 59 -13.37 5.91 1.84
C LEU A 59 -12.85 6.52 0.54
N HIS A 60 -12.80 7.85 0.49
CA HIS A 60 -12.21 8.60 -0.61
C HIS A 60 -10.83 9.09 -0.18
N PRO A 61 -9.75 8.39 -0.55
CA PRO A 61 -8.41 8.76 -0.10
C PRO A 61 -8.02 10.12 -0.70
N LEU A 62 -7.67 11.08 0.17
CA LEU A 62 -7.25 12.44 -0.22
C LEU A 62 -5.73 12.55 -0.42
N MET A 63 -4.98 11.70 0.27
CA MET A 63 -3.53 11.78 0.37
C MET A 63 -2.95 10.38 0.48
N LEU A 64 -1.92 10.11 -0.30
CA LEU A 64 -1.17 8.87 -0.28
C LEU A 64 0.27 9.14 0.15
N GLU A 65 0.70 8.47 1.20
CA GLU A 65 2.07 8.47 1.69
C GLU A 65 2.75 7.11 1.40
N SER A 66 3.82 7.17 0.60
CA SER A 66 4.77 6.06 0.44
C SER A 66 6.17 6.53 0.85
N ASN A 67 6.91 5.67 1.52
CA ASN A 67 8.31 5.88 1.88
C ASN A 67 9.28 5.48 0.76
N ALA A 68 8.77 4.92 -0.35
CA ALA A 68 9.56 4.75 -1.55
C ALA A 68 9.92 6.12 -2.14
N ASN A 69 10.97 6.17 -2.97
CA ASN A 69 11.37 7.38 -3.72
C ASN A 69 10.30 7.90 -4.71
N VAL A 70 9.09 7.34 -4.65
CA VAL A 70 7.87 7.76 -5.34
C VAL A 70 7.10 8.61 -4.32
N GLY A 71 7.28 9.92 -4.39
CA GLY A 71 6.79 10.88 -3.41
C GLY A 71 5.26 10.88 -3.21
N MET A 72 4.84 11.63 -2.20
CA MET A 72 3.46 11.90 -1.81
C MET A 72 2.55 12.22 -3.03
N ILE A 73 1.44 11.48 -3.16
CA ILE A 73 0.47 11.67 -4.25
C ILE A 73 -0.83 12.19 -3.63
N PHE A 74 -1.35 13.31 -4.15
CA PHE A 74 -2.71 13.77 -3.89
C PHE A 74 -3.62 13.19 -4.97
N LEU A 75 -4.69 12.50 -4.57
CA LEU A 75 -5.62 11.80 -5.46
C LEU A 75 -6.85 12.67 -5.78
#